data_AF-A0A2H9NXB1-F1
#
_entry.id   AF-A0A2H9NXB1-F1
#
_cell.length_a   1.000
_cell.length_b   1.000
_cell.length_c   1.000
_cell.angle_alpha   90.00
_cell.angle_beta   90.00
_cell.angle_gamma   90.00
#
_symmetry.space_group_name_H-M   'P 1'
#
loop_
_entity.id
_entity.type
_entity.pdbx_description
1 polymer ?
#
loop_
_entity_poly.entity_id
_entity_poly.type
_entity_poly.pdbx_seq_one_letter_code
_entity_poly.pdbx_strand_id
1 'polypeptide(L)' 'YKKKSLWEALPRKMIYQTFCVIFDYLLESGKITQDKEGWVVWIWNPELVRKYLSKSYLSR' A
#
# COMPACT_ATOMS: atom_id res chain seq x y z
N TYR A 1 9.60 2.01 0.81
CA TYR A 1 10.31 1.25 1.86
C TYR A 1 10.28 -0.24 1.55
N LYS A 2 11.28 -1.03 1.98
CA LYS A 2 11.17 -2.50 2.03
C LYS A 2 10.40 -2.91 3.30
N LYS A 3 9.81 -4.12 3.34
CA LYS A 3 8.93 -4.59 4.45
C LYS A 3 9.53 -4.36 5.85
N LYS A 4 10.81 -4.71 6.06
CA LYS A 4 11.51 -4.51 7.34
C LYS A 4 11.72 -3.03 7.69
N SER A 5 12.22 -2.24 6.74
CA SER A 5 12.44 -0.80 6.94
C SER A 5 11.14 -0.04 7.19
N LEU A 6 10.02 -0.49 6.60
CA LEU A 6 8.70 0.05 6.88
C LEU A 6 8.30 -0.21 8.33
N TRP A 7 8.49 -1.43 8.82
CA TRP A 7 8.23 -1.79 10.21
C TRP A 7 9.09 -1.00 11.20
N GLU A 8 10.39 -0.81 10.91
CA GLU A 8 11.31 -0.02 11.73
C GLU A 8 10.96 1.48 11.74
N ALA A 9 10.39 1.99 10.65
CA ALA A 9 9.96 3.39 10.54
C ALA A 9 8.60 3.68 11.20
N LEU A 10 7.91 2.66 11.74
CA LEU A 10 6.62 2.88 12.40
C LEU A 10 6.82 3.73 13.68
N PRO A 11 6.00 4.77 13.89
CA PRO A 11 6.13 5.67 15.04
C PRO A 11 5.86 4.97 16.37
N ARG A 12 5.14 3.85 16.35
CA ARG A 12 4.96 2.96 17.51
C ARG A 12 5.62 1.63 17.22
N LYS A 13 6.43 1.15 18.17
CA LYS A 13 7.03 -0.19 18.08
C LYS A 13 5.93 -1.24 18.19
N MET A 14 5.57 -1.80 17.03
CA MET A 14 4.63 -2.90 16.89
C MET A 14 5.39 -4.24 16.96
N ILE A 15 4.77 -5.26 17.54
CA ILE A 15 5.26 -6.64 17.48
C ILE A 15 5.35 -7.08 16.02
N TYR A 16 6.50 -7.61 15.59
CA TYR A 16 6.76 -7.94 14.19
C TYR A 16 5.72 -8.91 13.60
N GLN A 17 5.28 -9.90 14.38
CA GLN A 17 4.27 -10.86 13.93
C GLN A 17 2.93 -10.18 13.62
N THR A 18 2.47 -9.27 14.47
CA THR A 18 1.24 -8.50 14.22
C THR A 18 1.39 -7.63 12.98
N PHE A 19 2.56 -7.01 12.78
CA PHE A 19 2.86 -6.27 11.56
C PHE A 19 2.76 -7.16 10.32
N CYS A 20 3.31 -8.39 10.36
CA CYS A 20 3.21 -9.33 9.24
C CYS A 20 1.75 -9.67 8.90
N VAL A 21 0.92 -10.00 9.90
CA VAL A 21 -0.51 -10.32 9.67
C VAL A 21 -1.23 -9.14 9.00
N ILE A 22 -1.00 -7.91 9.48
CA ILE A 22 -1.60 -6.70 8.90
C ILE A 22 -1.06 -6.47 7.48
N PHE A 23 0.24 -6.63 7.28
CA PHE A 23 0.89 -6.45 5.99
C PHE A 23 0.33 -7.41 4.94
N ASP A 24 0.18 -8.69 5.30
CA ASP A 24 -0.32 -9.72 4.40
C ASP A 24 -1.81 -9.47 4.09
N TYR A 25 -2.61 -9.07 5.09
CA TYR A 25 -3.99 -8.63 4.86
C TYR A 25 -4.10 -7.44 3.89
N LEU A 26 -3.23 -6.43 4.03
CA LEU A 26 -3.21 -5.26 3.13
C LEU A 26 -2.78 -5.63 1.71
N LEU A 27 -1.88 -6.61 1.57
CA LEU A 27 -1.42 -7.12 0.29
C LEU A 27 -2.52 -7.90 -0.42
N GLU A 28 -3.16 -8.84 0.28
CA GLU A 28 -4.27 -9.66 -0.23
C GLU A 28 -5.50 -8.82 -0.58
N SER A 29 -5.81 -7.80 0.21
CA SER A 29 -6.91 -6.88 -0.06
C SER A 29 -6.60 -5.84 -1.15
N GLY A 30 -5.41 -5.89 -1.75
CA GLY A 30 -5.01 -5.00 -2.84
C GLY A 30 -4.88 -3.53 -2.43
N LYS A 31 -4.60 -3.24 -1.15
CA LYS A 31 -4.33 -1.88 -0.66
C LYS A 31 -2.87 -1.49 -0.84
N ILE A 32 -1.99 -2.47 -0.69
CA ILE A 32 -0.57 -2.36 -0.99
C ILE A 32 -0.19 -3.40 -2.03
N THR A 33 0.91 -3.14 -2.74
CA THR A 33 1.57 -4.12 -3.59
C THR A 33 3.07 -4.14 -3.30
N GLN A 34 3.72 -5.21 -3.73
CA GLN A 34 5.16 -5.36 -3.66
C GLN A 34 5.73 -5.47 -5.07
N ASP A 35 6.69 -4.62 -5.38
CA ASP A 35 7.43 -4.71 -6.63
C ASP A 35 8.41 -5.91 -6.63
N LYS A 36 8.90 -6.31 -7.80
CA LYS A 36 9.87 -7.41 -7.97
C LYS A 36 11.13 -7.24 -7.12
N GLU A 37 11.55 -6.01 -6.83
CA GLU A 37 12.70 -5.73 -5.96
C GLU A 37 12.38 -5.71 -4.45
N GLY A 38 11.11 -5.95 -4.08
CA GLY A 38 10.65 -6.01 -2.70
C GLY A 38 10.17 -4.68 -2.13
N TRP A 39 10.04 -3.64 -2.96
CA TRP A 39 9.52 -2.33 -2.54
C TRP A 39 8.03 -2.37 -2.29
N VAL A 40 7.61 -1.83 -1.14
CA VAL A 40 6.20 -1.70 -0.79
C VAL A 40 5.64 -0.42 -1.39
N VAL A 41 4.56 -0.55 -2.16
CA VAL A 41 3.87 0.54 -2.85
C VAL A 41 2.42 0.60 -2.39
N TRP A 42 1.92 1.80 -2.12
CA TRP A 42 0.51 2.04 -1.80
C TRP A 42 -0.27 2.24 -3.09
N ILE A 43 -1.34 1.46 -3.30
CA ILE A 43 -2.09 1.49 -4.58
C ILE A 43 -3.02 2.71 -4.64
N TRP A 44 -3.56 3.15 -3.51
CA TRP A 44 -4.54 4.23 -3.48
C TRP A 44 -3.89 5.61 -3.68
N ASN A 45 -4.13 6.21 -4.84
CA ASN A 45 -3.76 7.59 -5.14
C ASN A 45 -5.03 8.43 -5.43
N PRO A 46 -5.52 9.24 -4.46
CA PRO A 46 -6.78 9.96 -4.60
C PRO A 46 -6.73 11.04 -5.67
N GLU A 47 -5.58 11.67 -5.92
CA GLU A 47 -5.44 12.68 -6.97
C GLU A 47 -5.54 12.07 -8.35
N LEU A 48 -4.89 10.92 -8.54
CA LEU A 48 -4.94 10.17 -9.78
C LEU A 48 -6.37 9.69 -10.06
N VAL A 49 -7.04 9.15 -9.05
CA VAL A 49 -8.45 8.74 -9.14
C VAL A 49 -9.34 9.93 -9.52
N ARG A 50 -9.18 11.09 -8.86
CA ARG A 50 -9.93 12.31 -9.21
C ARG A 50 -9.70 12.75 -10.66
N LYS A 51 -8.44 12.69 -11.14
CA LYS A 51 -8.07 13.04 -12.51
C LYS A 51 -8.70 12.10 -13.56
N TYR A 52 -8.85 10.82 -13.24
CA TYR A 52 -9.48 9.86 -14.15
C TYR A 52 -11.01 9.92 -14.09
N LEU A 53 -11.59 10.10 -12.90
CA LEU A 53 -13.05 10.24 -12.74
C LEU A 53 -13.59 11.55 -13.33
N SER A 54 -12.79 12.62 -13.35
CA SER A 54 -13.19 13.89 -13.99
C SER A 54 -13.25 13.82 -15.52
N LYS A 55 -12.70 12.76 -16.12
CA LYS A 55 -12.76 12.51 -17.56
C LYS A 55 -13.99 11.66 -17.85
N SER A 56 -15.06 12.30 -18.33
CA SER A 56 -16.38 11.67 -18.57
C SER A 56 -16.36 10.43 -19.47
N TYR A 57 -15.37 10.30 -20.35
CA TYR A 57 -15.21 9.16 -21.26
C TYR A 57 -14.55 7.92 -20.63
N LEU A 58 -13.98 8.03 -19.42
CA LEU A 58 -13.36 6.91 -18.68
C LEU A 58 -14.24 6.39 -17.54
N SER A 59 -15.29 7.13 -17.16
CA SER A 59 -16.20 6.78 -16.06
C SER A 59 -17.33 5.84 -16.48
N ARG A 60 -17.10 4.95 -17.45
CA ARG A 60 -18.14 4.13 -18.11
C ARG A 60 -18.12 2.68 -17.65
#